data_AF-A0A376VJG6-F1
#
_entry.id   AF-A0A376VJG6-F1
#
_cell.length_a   1.000
_cell.length_b   1.000
_cell.length_c   1.000
_cell.angle_alpha   90.00
_cell.angle_beta   90.00
_cell.angle_gamma   90.00
#
_symmetry.space_group_name_H-M   'P 1'
#
loop_
_entity.id
_entity.type
_entity.pdbx_description
1 polymer ?
#
loop_
_entity_poly.entity_id
_entity_poly.type
_entity_poly.pdbx_seq_one_letter_code
_entity_poly.pdbx_strand_id
1 'polypeptide(L)'
;MSLFHLIAPSGYCIKQHDALRGIQRLTDAGHQVNNVEVIARRCERFAGTETERLEDLNSLARLTTPNTIVLAVRGGYGASRLLADIDWQALVARQQHDPLLICGHSDFTAIQAVFWRMAMSSPLAAPCW
;
A
#
# COMPACT_ATOMS: atom_id res chain seq x y z
N MET A 1 10.46 -2.93 17.11
CA MET A 1 9.00 -3.08 16.98
C MET A 1 8.55 -2.27 15.78
N SER A 2 8.01 -2.91 14.75
CA SER A 2 7.59 -2.24 13.51
C SER A 2 6.11 -1.83 13.52
N LEU A 3 5.77 -0.80 12.75
CA LEU A 3 4.39 -0.44 12.41
C LEU A 3 4.06 -0.95 11.01
N PHE A 4 2.95 -1.68 10.88
CA PHE A 4 2.37 -2.05 9.59
C PHE A 4 1.21 -1.11 9.28
N HIS A 5 1.17 -0.57 8.06
CA HIS A 5 0.06 0.22 7.54
C HIS A 5 -0.55 -0.52 6.36
N LEU A 6 -1.80 -0.95 6.50
CA LEU A 6 -2.46 -1.72 5.44
C LEU A 6 -2.95 -0.80 4.32
N ILE A 7 -2.87 -1.29 3.07
CA ILE A 7 -3.53 -0.68 1.90
C ILE A 7 -4.24 -1.77 1.09
N ALA A 8 -5.34 -1.44 0.42
CA ALA A 8 -6.11 -2.38 -0.37
C ALA A 8 -6.48 -1.83 -1.76
N PRO A 9 -5.49 -1.63 -2.66
CA PRO A 9 -5.73 -1.02 -3.97
C PRO A 9 -6.41 -1.95 -5.00
N SER A 10 -6.49 -3.26 -4.71
CA SER A 10 -6.88 -4.30 -5.64
C SER A 10 -8.26 -4.90 -5.31
N GLY A 11 -8.36 -6.24 -5.25
CA GLY A 11 -9.63 -6.95 -5.10
C GLY A 11 -10.10 -7.06 -3.65
N TYR A 12 -11.41 -7.20 -3.47
CA TYR A 12 -12.06 -7.43 -2.17
C TYR A 12 -11.46 -8.63 -1.43
N CYS A 13 -11.23 -8.49 -0.13
CA CYS A 13 -10.75 -9.58 0.72
C CYS A 13 -11.88 -10.57 1.04
N ILE A 14 -12.08 -11.58 0.19
CA ILE A 14 -13.10 -12.62 0.45
C ILE A 14 -12.72 -13.44 1.71
N LYS A 15 -11.43 -13.66 1.94
CA LYS A 15 -10.90 -14.46 3.06
C LYS A 15 -10.69 -13.61 4.32
N GLN A 16 -11.77 -13.02 4.83
CA GLN A 16 -11.76 -12.13 6.00
C GLN A 16 -11.06 -12.76 7.22
N HIS A 17 -11.38 -14.01 7.53
CA HIS A 17 -10.79 -14.72 8.67
C HIS A 17 -9.27 -14.92 8.53
N ASP A 18 -8.77 -15.08 7.30
CA ASP A 18 -7.32 -15.23 7.07
C ASP A 18 -6.60 -13.89 7.26
N ALA A 19 -7.21 -12.78 6.83
CA ALA A 19 -6.67 -11.44 7.02
C ALA A 19 -6.62 -11.05 8.51
N LEU A 20 -7.69 -11.31 9.27
CA LEU A 20 -7.74 -11.07 10.71
C LEU A 20 -6.71 -11.93 11.46
N ARG A 21 -6.53 -13.19 11.06
CA ARG A 21 -5.47 -14.06 11.61
C ARG A 21 -4.07 -13.51 11.31
N GLY A 22 -3.87 -12.90 10.13
CA GLY A 22 -2.64 -12.20 9.78
C GLY A 22 -2.35 -11.02 10.71
N ILE A 23 -3.37 -10.18 10.97
CA ILE A 23 -3.26 -9.08 11.93
C ILE A 23 -2.91 -9.62 13.32
N GLN A 24 -3.65 -10.63 13.81
CA GLN A 24 -3.40 -11.20 15.13
C GLN A 24 -1.97 -11.69 15.27
N ARG A 25 -1.42 -12.36 14.25
CA ARG A 25 -0.04 -12.83 14.26
C ARG A 25 0.97 -11.68 14.34
N LEU A 26 0.73 -10.57 13.64
CA LEU A 26 1.59 -9.39 13.71
C LEU A 26 1.54 -8.77 15.11
N THR A 27 0.34 -8.62 15.67
CA THR A 27 0.14 -8.03 17.00
C THR A 27 0.69 -8.92 18.12
N ASP A 28 0.56 -10.25 18.01
CA ASP A 28 1.13 -11.20 18.97
C ASP A 28 2.67 -11.17 18.98
N ALA A 29 3.27 -10.89 17.82
CA ALA A 29 4.71 -10.63 17.71
C ALA A 29 5.11 -9.22 18.20
N GLY A 30 4.14 -8.43 18.69
CA GLY A 30 4.32 -7.11 19.27
C GLY A 30 4.16 -5.94 18.29
N HIS A 31 3.98 -6.21 16.99
CA HIS A 31 3.85 -5.17 15.98
C HIS A 31 2.53 -4.40 16.11
N GLN A 32 2.53 -3.16 15.63
CA GLN A 32 1.29 -2.38 15.49
C GLN A 32 0.76 -2.51 14.07
N VAL A 33 -0.56 -2.48 13.91
CA VAL A 33 -1.22 -2.54 12.59
C VAL A 33 -2.26 -1.42 12.49
N ASN A 34 -2.05 -0.50 11.55
CA ASN A 34 -2.94 0.62 11.26
C ASN A 34 -3.74 0.37 9.98
N ASN A 35 -4.80 1.15 9.80
CA ASN A 35 -5.67 1.13 8.62
C ASN A 35 -6.35 -0.25 8.43
N VAL A 36 -6.78 -0.89 9.52
CA VAL A 36 -7.36 -2.25 9.52
C VAL A 36 -8.71 -2.29 8.81
N GLU A 37 -9.44 -1.18 8.81
CA GLU A 37 -10.75 -0.99 8.19
C GLU A 37 -10.76 -1.30 6.68
N VAL A 38 -9.62 -1.17 5.99
CA VAL A 38 -9.53 -1.45 4.54
C VAL A 38 -9.84 -2.90 4.20
N ILE A 39 -9.71 -3.83 5.15
CA ILE A 39 -10.01 -5.24 4.96
C ILE A 39 -11.52 -5.45 4.70
N ALA A 40 -12.38 -4.68 5.37
CA ALA A 40 -13.83 -4.85 5.29
C ALA A 40 -14.46 -4.13 4.08
N ARG A 41 -13.76 -3.13 3.51
CA ARG A 41 -14.28 -2.34 2.38
C ARG A 41 -14.58 -3.21 1.17
N ARG A 42 -15.69 -2.91 0.51
CA ARG A 42 -16.12 -3.61 -0.70
C ARG A 42 -16.90 -2.70 -1.63
N CYS A 43 -16.49 -2.69 -2.90
CA CYS A 43 -17.30 -2.19 -4.01
C CYS A 43 -17.21 -3.23 -5.12
N GLU A 44 -18.32 -3.93 -5.40
CA GLU A 44 -18.36 -5.07 -6.32
C GLU A 44 -17.28 -6.13 -5.98
N ARG A 45 -16.27 -6.26 -6.86
CA ARG A 45 -15.11 -7.16 -6.73
C ARG A 45 -13.87 -6.49 -6.11
N PHE A 46 -13.91 -5.19 -5.84
CA PHE A 46 -12.79 -4.37 -5.37
C PHE A 46 -12.85 -4.10 -3.87
N ALA A 47 -11.69 -3.82 -3.25
CA ALA A 47 -11.58 -3.54 -1.81
C ALA A 47 -11.93 -2.08 -1.43
N GLY A 48 -13.07 -1.61 -1.94
CA GLY A 48 -13.54 -0.23 -1.83
C GLY A 48 -13.81 0.38 -3.21
N THR A 49 -14.43 1.56 -3.22
CA THR A 49 -14.62 2.42 -4.39
C THR A 49 -13.29 2.84 -5.01
N GLU A 50 -13.30 3.39 -6.23
CA GLU A 50 -12.07 3.89 -6.86
C GLU A 50 -11.40 4.96 -5.99
N THR A 51 -12.20 5.89 -5.45
CA THR A 51 -11.72 6.97 -4.56
C THR A 51 -11.07 6.43 -3.29
N GLU A 52 -11.69 5.48 -2.60
CA GLU A 52 -11.12 4.90 -1.38
C GLU A 52 -9.79 4.17 -1.65
N ARG A 53 -9.73 3.38 -2.73
CA ARG A 53 -8.53 2.63 -3.10
C ARG A 53 -7.41 3.53 -3.60
N LEU A 54 -7.76 4.63 -4.28
CA LEU A 54 -6.80 5.64 -4.71
C LEU A 54 -6.25 6.41 -3.51
N GLU A 55 -7.11 6.77 -2.56
CA GLU A 55 -6.71 7.50 -1.36
C GLU A 55 -5.75 6.68 -0.49
N ASP A 56 -5.94 5.36 -0.36
CA ASP A 56 -4.95 4.48 0.30
C ASP A 56 -3.52 4.66 -0.23
N LEU A 57 -3.37 4.95 -1.53
CA LEU A 57 -2.07 5.15 -2.16
C LEU A 57 -1.61 6.59 -2.02
N ASN A 58 -2.47 7.56 -2.38
CA ASN A 58 -2.10 8.97 -2.36
C ASN A 58 -1.86 9.50 -0.93
N SER A 59 -2.51 8.93 0.09
CA SER A 59 -2.28 9.30 1.49
C SER A 59 -0.90 8.89 2.00
N LEU A 60 -0.23 7.92 1.36
CA LEU A 60 1.13 7.51 1.75
C LEU A 60 2.13 8.67 1.67
N ALA A 61 1.90 9.64 0.77
CA ALA A 61 2.71 10.86 0.69
C ALA A 61 2.71 11.68 2.00
N ARG A 62 1.68 11.51 2.85
CA ARG A 62 1.53 12.20 4.13
C ARG A 62 1.84 11.33 5.35
N LEU A 63 2.21 10.06 5.14
CA LEU A 63 2.49 9.13 6.22
C LEU A 63 3.93 9.31 6.72
N THR A 64 4.11 9.90 7.90
CA THR A 64 5.42 10.33 8.44
C THR A 64 5.93 9.50 9.61
N THR A 65 5.20 8.47 10.04
CA THR A 65 5.66 7.62 11.15
C THR A 65 6.92 6.85 10.73
N PRO A 66 8.04 6.95 11.48
CA PRO A 66 9.28 6.28 11.11
C PRO A 66 9.16 4.76 11.09
N ASN A 67 9.99 4.08 10.29
CA ASN A 67 10.04 2.61 10.20
C ASN A 67 8.68 1.94 9.89
N THR A 68 7.85 2.61 9.09
CA THR A 68 6.54 2.09 8.70
C THR A 68 6.66 1.14 7.49
N ILE A 69 6.08 -0.05 7.65
CA ILE A 69 5.91 -1.05 6.59
C ILE A 69 4.51 -0.87 5.99
N VAL A 70 4.42 -0.46 4.73
CA VAL A 70 3.16 -0.40 4.00
C VAL A 70 2.91 -1.76 3.37
N LEU A 71 1.82 -2.42 3.74
CA LEU A 71 1.52 -3.79 3.34
C LEU A 71 0.22 -3.86 2.53
N ALA A 72 0.32 -4.29 1.28
CA ALA A 72 -0.86 -4.57 0.46
C ALA A 72 -1.60 -5.80 1.00
N VAL A 73 -2.90 -5.65 1.31
CA VAL A 73 -3.72 -6.72 1.92
C VAL A 73 -3.78 -7.97 1.02
N ARG A 74 -3.97 -7.76 -0.29
CA ARG A 74 -3.96 -8.83 -1.29
C ARG A 74 -3.83 -8.26 -2.70
N GLY A 75 -3.44 -9.12 -3.64
CA GLY A 75 -3.62 -8.87 -5.07
C GLY A 75 -5.03 -9.21 -5.57
N GLY A 76 -5.17 -9.40 -6.87
CA GLY A 76 -6.45 -9.69 -7.54
C GLY A 76 -6.53 -8.94 -8.85
N TYR A 77 -7.46 -7.99 -8.92
CA TYR A 77 -7.58 -7.04 -10.02
C TYR A 77 -8.13 -5.73 -9.47
N GLY A 78 -7.51 -4.61 -9.85
CA GLY A 78 -7.96 -3.27 -9.48
C GLY A 78 -6.86 -2.22 -9.55
N ALA A 79 -5.59 -2.61 -9.34
CA ALA A 79 -4.47 -1.68 -9.33
C ALA A 79 -4.30 -0.92 -10.65
N SER A 80 -4.49 -1.60 -11.78
CA SER A 80 -4.38 -1.00 -13.12
C SER A 80 -5.36 0.15 -13.36
N ARG A 81 -6.52 0.15 -12.69
CA ARG A 81 -7.53 1.22 -12.81
C ARG A 81 -7.09 2.51 -12.15
N LEU A 82 -6.18 2.43 -11.18
CA LEU A 82 -5.75 3.57 -10.37
C LEU A 82 -4.51 4.27 -10.96
N LEU A 83 -3.78 3.62 -11.86
CA LEU A 83 -2.43 4.06 -12.26
C LEU A 83 -2.38 5.47 -12.85
N ALA A 84 -3.45 5.90 -13.53
CA ALA A 84 -3.52 7.23 -14.14
C ALA A 84 -3.72 8.36 -13.11
N ASP A 85 -4.32 8.03 -11.96
CA ASP A 85 -4.79 9.02 -10.98
C ASP A 85 -3.91 9.08 -9.71
N ILE A 86 -2.94 8.17 -9.59
CA ILE A 86 -1.97 8.18 -8.49
C ILE A 86 -1.04 9.39 -8.64
N ASP A 87 -0.85 10.13 -7.54
CA ASP A 87 0.13 11.21 -7.47
C ASP A 87 1.56 10.64 -7.31
N TRP A 88 2.10 10.16 -8.43
CA TRP A 88 3.42 9.54 -8.46
C TRP A 88 4.53 10.49 -8.03
N GLN A 89 4.40 11.79 -8.31
CA GLN A 89 5.42 12.77 -7.95
C GLN A 89 5.47 12.95 -6.43
N ALA A 90 4.32 13.06 -5.76
CA ALA A 90 4.25 13.15 -4.31
C ALA A 90 4.80 11.87 -3.65
N LEU A 91 4.49 10.69 -4.18
CA LEU A 91 5.02 9.43 -3.65
C LEU A 91 6.54 9.29 -3.82
N VAL A 92 7.07 9.67 -4.99
CA VAL A 92 8.52 9.67 -5.22
C VAL A 92 9.23 10.64 -4.28
N ALA A 93 8.68 11.85 -4.12
CA ALA A 93 9.21 12.85 -3.18
C ALA A 93 9.19 12.33 -1.74
N ARG A 94 8.08 11.70 -1.31
CA ARG A 94 7.96 11.10 0.01
C ARG A 94 9.04 10.06 0.28
N GLN A 95 9.39 9.22 -0.70
CA GLN A 95 10.40 8.18 -0.52
C GLN A 95 11.85 8.71 -0.46
N GLN A 96 12.12 10.00 -0.70
CA GLN A 96 13.50 10.53 -0.66
C GLN A 96 14.04 10.69 0.77
N HIS A 97 13.17 10.80 1.77
CA HIS A 97 13.55 11.01 3.17
C HIS A 97 12.75 10.09 4.08
N ASP A 98 13.42 9.28 4.89
CA ASP A 98 12.82 8.26 5.77
C ASP A 98 11.77 7.41 5.02
N PRO A 99 12.19 6.65 4.00
CA PRO A 99 11.28 5.97 3.09
C PRO A 99 10.38 4.96 3.83
N LEU A 100 9.13 4.88 3.38
CA LEU A 100 8.23 3.79 3.73
C LEU A 100 8.76 2.48 3.13
N LEU A 101 8.65 1.38 3.88
CA LEU A 101 8.97 0.04 3.39
C LEU A 101 7.70 -0.55 2.74
N ILE A 102 7.54 -0.37 1.42
CA ILE A 102 6.31 -0.73 0.71
C ILE A 102 6.41 -2.14 0.13
N CYS A 103 5.55 -3.05 0.58
CA CYS A 103 5.56 -4.45 0.15
C CYS A 103 4.18 -4.99 -0.25
N GLY A 104 4.21 -5.89 -1.23
CA GLY A 104 3.05 -6.52 -1.85
C GLY A 104 3.47 -7.34 -3.07
N HIS A 105 2.55 -8.12 -3.63
CA HIS A 105 2.82 -8.96 -4.81
C HIS A 105 1.57 -9.12 -5.68
N SER A 106 1.71 -9.79 -6.84
CA SER A 106 0.62 -10.03 -7.81
C SER A 106 0.13 -8.73 -8.45
N ASP A 107 -1.15 -8.39 -8.39
CA ASP A 107 -1.71 -7.17 -9.00
C ASP A 107 -0.99 -5.89 -8.55
N PHE A 108 -0.45 -5.88 -7.32
CA PHE A 108 0.34 -4.77 -6.78
C PHE A 108 1.65 -4.51 -7.55
N THR A 109 2.16 -5.50 -8.31
CA THR A 109 3.32 -5.34 -9.18
C THR A 109 3.12 -4.23 -10.21
N ALA A 110 1.89 -3.97 -10.66
CA ALA A 110 1.62 -2.86 -11.58
C ALA A 110 1.98 -1.50 -10.96
N ILE A 111 1.63 -1.30 -9.68
CA ILE A 111 1.97 -0.09 -8.93
C ILE A 111 3.49 -0.02 -8.70
N GLN A 112 4.10 -1.12 -8.26
CA GLN A 112 5.55 -1.19 -8.04
C GLN A 112 6.36 -0.89 -9.31
N ALA A 113 5.91 -1.37 -10.47
CA ALA A 113 6.60 -1.15 -11.75
C ALA A 113 6.58 0.34 -12.16
N VAL A 114 5.42 1.00 -12.05
CA VAL A 114 5.33 2.45 -12.33
C VAL A 114 6.13 3.24 -11.30
N PHE A 115 6.00 2.91 -10.02
CA PHE A 115 6.75 3.58 -8.95
C PHE A 115 8.27 3.48 -9.17
N TRP A 116 8.77 2.29 -9.50
CA TRP A 116 10.17 2.05 -9.82
C TRP A 116 10.64 2.88 -11.01
N ARG A 117 9.86 2.89 -12.10
CA ARG A 117 10.15 3.70 -13.30
C ARG A 117 10.22 5.20 -12.97
N MET A 118 9.30 5.70 -12.15
CA MET A 118 9.23 7.10 -11.76
C MET A 118 10.41 7.47 -10.85
N ALA A 119 10.71 6.64 -9.86
CA ALA A 119 11.86 6.82 -8.96
C ALA A 119 13.18 6.86 -9.75
N MET A 120 13.43 5.91 -10.65
CA MET A 120 14.64 5.92 -11.49
C MET A 120 14.76 7.12 -12.43
N SER A 121 13.65 7.81 -12.74
CA SER A 121 13.67 8.99 -13.61
C SER A 121 13.93 10.29 -12.85
N SER A 122 13.88 10.25 -11.52
CA SER A 122 14.15 11.41 -10.69
C SER A 122 15.67 11.60 -10.57
N PRO A 123 16.22 12.76 -10.98
CA PRO A 123 17.66 13.04 -10.86
C PRO A 123 18.15 13.10 -9.40
N LEU A 124 17.24 13.03 -8.43
CA LEU A 124 17.52 13.05 -6.99
C LEU A 124 17.40 11.67 -6.31
N ALA A 125 16.94 10.64 -7.03
CA ALA A 125 16.64 9.34 -6.44
C ALA A 125 17.79 8.34 -6.64
N ALA A 126 18.63 8.17 -5.63
CA ALA A 126 19.40 6.93 -5.48
C ALA A 126 18.41 5.83 -4.99
N PRO A 127 18.35 4.66 -5.64
CA PRO A 127 17.45 3.60 -5.20
C PRO A 127 17.99 2.99 -3.91
N CYS A 128 17.38 3.32 -2.79
CA CYS A 128 17.50 2.55 -1.56
C CYS A 128 16.37 1.50 -1.56
N TRP A 129 16.74 0.22 -1.72
CA TRP A 129 15.88 -0.92 -1.39
C TRP A 129 16.16 -1.36 0.04
#